data_AF-A0A7S3SMA2-F1
#
_entry.id   AF-A0A7S3SMA2-F1
#
_cell.length_a   1.000
_cell.length_b   1.000
_cell.length_c   1.000
_cell.angle_alpha   90.00
_cell.angle_beta   90.00
_cell.angle_gamma   90.00
#
_symmetry.space_group_name_H-M   'P 1'
#
loop_
_entity.id
_entity.type
_entity.pdbx_description
1 polymer ?
#
loop_
_entity_poly.entity_id
_entity_poly.type
_entity_poly.pdbx_seq_one_letter_code
_entity_poly.pdbx_strand_id
1 'polypeptide(L)'
;ATLRLVFQNFLLVLAMTEKMALAFDNEQIHRAIEAIMAYYAVAVCGIVVERGEELDILVCHGMDIADAQQSKMLHDDLHRPIPTIVEDASRDVRFKNDPLVLAPHELKFCVRAPLFREGDRIGSLFLLDRKL
;
A
#
# COMPACT_ATOMS: atom_id res chain seq x y z
N ALA A 1 -9.29 14.28 -15.01
CA ALA A 1 -9.89 12.98 -15.37
C ALA A 1 -9.33 11.83 -14.53
N THR A 2 -8.02 11.88 -14.17
CA THR A 2 -7.28 10.84 -13.43
C THR A 2 -7.81 10.52 -12.02
N LEU A 3 -8.12 11.55 -11.20
CA LEU A 3 -8.65 11.36 -9.83
C LEU A 3 -10.01 10.63 -9.76
N ARG A 4 -10.85 10.74 -10.80
CA ARG A 4 -12.19 10.12 -10.81
C ARG A 4 -12.12 8.61 -11.05
N LEU A 5 -11.14 8.16 -11.83
CA LEU A 5 -10.83 6.74 -12.03
C LEU A 5 -10.19 6.13 -10.77
N VAL A 6 -9.33 6.89 -10.07
CA VAL A 6 -8.79 6.48 -8.79
C VAL A 6 -9.93 6.23 -7.79
N PHE A 7 -10.87 7.16 -7.64
CA PHE A 7 -11.99 7.04 -6.70
C PHE A 7 -13.01 5.93 -7.02
N GLN A 8 -13.37 5.71 -8.30
CA GLN A 8 -14.31 4.63 -8.67
C GLN A 8 -13.68 3.23 -8.57
N ASN A 9 -12.39 3.10 -8.85
CA ASN A 9 -11.67 1.84 -8.67
C ASN A 9 -11.29 1.59 -7.19
N PHE A 10 -11.20 2.65 -6.38
CA PHE A 10 -10.93 2.57 -4.95
C PHE A 10 -11.97 1.76 -4.17
N LEU A 11 -13.24 1.83 -4.58
CA LEU A 11 -14.31 1.02 -3.99
C LEU A 11 -14.09 -0.48 -4.21
N LEU A 12 -13.40 -0.88 -5.28
CA LEU A 12 -13.02 -2.27 -5.52
C LEU A 12 -11.94 -2.72 -4.54
N VAL A 13 -10.95 -1.86 -4.26
CA VAL A 13 -9.91 -2.12 -3.26
C VAL A 13 -10.54 -2.27 -1.87
N LEU A 14 -11.46 -1.38 -1.49
CA LEU A 14 -12.21 -1.49 -0.22
C LEU A 14 -13.11 -2.73 -0.17
N ALA A 15 -13.76 -3.10 -1.28
CA ALA A 15 -14.55 -4.34 -1.35
C ALA A 15 -13.68 -5.61 -1.27
N MET A 16 -12.42 -5.51 -1.72
CA MET A 16 -11.42 -6.56 -1.57
C MET A 16 -10.89 -6.61 -0.13
N THR A 17 -10.66 -5.48 0.54
CA THR A 17 -10.13 -5.46 1.93
C THR A 17 -11.06 -6.18 2.92
N GLU A 18 -12.38 -6.00 2.82
CA GLU A 18 -13.36 -6.72 3.66
C GLU A 18 -13.36 -8.23 3.40
N LYS A 19 -13.17 -8.66 2.14
CA LYS A 19 -13.09 -10.08 1.78
C LYS A 19 -11.71 -10.70 2.06
N MET A 20 -10.65 -9.90 2.07
CA MET A 20 -9.27 -10.33 2.34
C MET A 20 -8.99 -10.63 3.81
N ALA A 21 -9.80 -10.06 4.71
CA ALA A 21 -9.68 -10.29 6.15
C ALA A 21 -10.05 -11.71 6.61
N LEU A 22 -10.65 -12.54 5.75
CA LEU A 22 -11.12 -13.88 6.06
C LEU A 22 -10.49 -14.90 5.10
N ALA A 23 -9.55 -15.70 5.63
CA ALA A 23 -9.21 -17.03 5.11
C ALA A 23 -8.42 -17.15 3.79
N PHE A 24 -7.51 -16.22 3.49
CA PHE A 24 -6.54 -16.49 2.42
C PHE A 24 -5.31 -17.24 2.94
N ASP A 25 -5.01 -18.38 2.32
CA ASP A 25 -3.65 -18.92 2.34
C ASP A 25 -2.68 -17.91 1.68
N ASN A 26 -1.38 -18.03 1.96
CA ASN A 26 -0.38 -17.11 1.42
C ASN A 26 -0.47 -17.00 -0.11
N GLU A 27 -0.77 -18.09 -0.82
CA GLU A 27 -0.83 -18.14 -2.28
C GLU A 27 -1.95 -17.26 -2.85
N GLN A 28 -3.12 -17.28 -2.21
CA GLN A 28 -4.25 -16.43 -2.63
C GLN A 28 -3.99 -14.95 -2.37
N ILE A 29 -3.30 -14.59 -1.28
CA ILE A 29 -2.85 -13.21 -1.04
C ILE A 29 -1.89 -12.76 -2.14
N HIS A 30 -0.89 -13.58 -2.48
CA HIS A 30 0.05 -13.26 -3.55
C HIS A 30 -0.66 -13.04 -4.88
N ARG A 31 -1.60 -13.91 -5.26
CA ARG A 31 -2.40 -13.75 -6.49
C ARG A 31 -3.24 -12.48 -6.48
N ALA A 32 -3.86 -12.14 -5.36
CA ALA A 32 -4.65 -10.93 -5.25
C ALA A 32 -3.78 -9.68 -5.44
N ILE A 33 -2.59 -9.65 -4.83
CA ILE A 33 -1.64 -8.54 -4.99
C ILE A 33 -1.13 -8.42 -6.42
N GLU A 34 -0.78 -9.53 -7.07
CA GLU A 34 -0.37 -9.54 -8.48
C GLU A 34 -1.49 -9.02 -9.39
N ALA A 35 -2.73 -9.42 -9.16
CA ALA A 35 -3.88 -8.94 -9.93
C ALA A 35 -4.12 -7.43 -9.72
N ILE A 36 -3.97 -6.93 -8.49
CA ILE A 36 -4.06 -5.49 -8.17
C ILE A 36 -2.93 -4.73 -8.88
N MET A 37 -1.69 -5.22 -8.83
CA MET A 37 -0.56 -4.62 -9.55
C MET A 37 -0.81 -4.53 -11.03
N ALA A 38 -1.28 -5.61 -11.65
CA ALA A 38 -1.59 -5.65 -13.08
C ALA A 38 -2.73 -4.68 -13.43
N TYR A 39 -3.78 -4.62 -12.61
CA TYR A 39 -4.93 -3.75 -12.84
C TYR A 39 -4.58 -2.26 -12.78
N TYR A 40 -3.83 -1.86 -11.73
CA TYR A 40 -3.43 -0.47 -11.54
C TYR A 40 -2.14 -0.09 -12.28
N ALA A 41 -1.46 -1.08 -12.87
CA ALA A 41 -0.17 -0.93 -13.54
C ALA A 41 0.91 -0.26 -12.67
N VAL A 42 0.92 -0.56 -11.36
CA VAL A 42 1.86 0.01 -10.40
C VAL A 42 3.13 -0.82 -10.27
N ALA A 43 4.25 -0.15 -9.98
CA ALA A 43 5.54 -0.80 -9.84
C ALA A 43 5.66 -1.71 -8.61
N VAL A 44 5.01 -1.35 -7.50
CA VAL A 44 5.07 -2.08 -6.23
C VAL A 44 3.69 -2.13 -5.58
N CYS A 45 3.33 -3.27 -5.00
CA CYS A 45 2.13 -3.42 -4.20
C CYS A 45 2.38 -4.39 -3.05
N GLY A 46 1.74 -4.14 -1.92
CA GLY A 46 1.87 -5.02 -0.78
C GLY A 46 0.91 -4.72 0.35
N ILE A 47 1.02 -5.52 1.40
CA ILE A 47 0.20 -5.41 2.60
C ILE A 47 1.13 -5.24 3.79
N VAL A 48 0.85 -4.22 4.58
CA VAL A 48 1.35 -4.08 5.96
C VAL A 48 0.24 -4.52 6.90
N VAL A 49 0.57 -5.34 7.90
CA VAL A 49 -0.34 -5.72 8.99
C VAL A 49 0.17 -5.22 10.33
N GLU A 50 -0.75 -4.85 11.20
CA GLU A 50 -0.45 -4.47 12.58
C GLU A 50 -0.35 -5.73 13.46
N ARG A 51 0.80 -5.92 14.11
CA ARG A 51 1.04 -6.99 15.09
C ARG A 51 1.50 -6.40 16.42
N GLY A 52 0.53 -6.05 17.26
CA GLY A 52 0.83 -5.39 18.53
C GLY A 52 1.36 -3.98 18.28
N GLU A 53 2.60 -3.70 18.71
CA GLU A 53 3.28 -2.42 18.47
C GLU A 53 4.14 -2.43 17.19
N GLU A 54 4.28 -3.58 16.54
CA GLU A 54 5.11 -3.76 15.35
C GLU A 54 4.28 -3.81 14.06
N LEU A 55 4.93 -3.44 12.97
CA LEU A 55 4.36 -3.42 11.63
C LEU A 55 5.09 -4.42 10.76
N ASP A 56 4.33 -5.40 10.27
CA ASP A 56 4.87 -6.46 9.44
C ASP A 56 4.39 -6.31 8.00
N ILE A 57 5.33 -6.38 7.07
CA ILE A 57 4.99 -6.49 5.65
C ILE A 57 4.67 -7.95 5.37
N LEU A 58 3.38 -8.25 5.21
CA LEU A 58 2.89 -9.61 4.95
C LEU A 58 3.27 -10.09 3.56
N VAL A 59 3.19 -9.19 2.57
CA VAL A 59 3.54 -9.44 1.18
C VAL A 59 3.98 -8.13 0.55
N CYS A 60 5.02 -8.18 -0.27
CA CYS A 60 5.46 -7.08 -1.10
C CYS A 60 5.90 -7.64 -2.45
N HIS A 61 5.30 -7.16 -3.53
CA HIS A 61 5.66 -7.50 -4.89
C HIS A 61 6.23 -6.28 -5.59
N GLY A 62 7.31 -6.47 -6.35
CA GLY A 62 8.03 -5.39 -7.05
C GLY A 62 9.14 -4.73 -6.23
N MET A 63 9.36 -5.15 -4.98
CA MET A 63 10.41 -4.65 -4.08
C MET A 63 10.77 -5.71 -3.03
N ASP A 64 12.02 -5.69 -2.55
CA ASP A 64 12.43 -6.51 -1.41
C ASP A 64 11.72 -6.06 -0.12
N ILE A 65 11.30 -7.01 0.71
CA ILE A 65 10.61 -6.71 1.97
C ILE A 65 11.53 -5.92 2.92
N ALA A 66 12.83 -6.22 2.95
CA ALA A 66 13.78 -5.53 3.83
C ALA A 66 13.94 -4.04 3.47
N ASP A 67 13.84 -3.70 2.18
CA ASP A 67 13.84 -2.30 1.73
C ASP A 67 12.53 -1.62 2.15
N ALA A 68 11.41 -2.28 1.90
CA ALA A 68 10.09 -1.75 2.22
C ALA A 68 9.91 -1.50 3.73
N GLN A 69 10.46 -2.37 4.58
CA GLN A 69 10.42 -2.24 6.04
C GLN A 69 11.07 -0.96 6.56
N GLN A 70 12.05 -0.41 5.85
CA GLN A 70 12.76 0.82 6.26
C GLN A 70 11.98 2.10 5.96
N SER A 71 10.88 2.02 5.22
CA SER A 71 10.12 3.17 4.75
C SER A 71 9.13 3.69 5.80
N LYS A 72 9.34 4.92 6.26
CA LYS A 72 8.33 5.61 7.06
C LYS A 72 7.08 5.89 6.25
N MET A 73 7.18 6.08 4.93
CA MET A 73 6.03 6.32 4.07
C MET A 73 5.01 5.16 4.09
N LEU A 74 5.46 3.92 4.30
CA LEU A 74 4.56 2.76 4.39
C LEU A 74 3.92 2.61 5.78
N HIS A 75 4.56 3.16 6.81
CA HIS A 75 4.11 3.09 8.19
C HIS A 75 3.33 4.35 8.63
N ASP A 76 3.54 5.46 7.94
CA ASP A 76 2.91 6.74 8.27
C ASP A 76 1.42 6.72 7.92
N ASP A 77 0.63 7.34 8.80
CA ASP A 77 -0.83 7.39 8.70
C ASP A 77 -1.55 6.04 8.90
N LEU A 78 -0.90 5.03 9.51
CA LEU A 78 -1.54 3.78 9.91
C LEU A 78 -2.60 3.90 11.03
N HIS A 79 -2.93 5.11 11.48
CA HIS A 79 -4.10 5.32 12.34
C HIS A 79 -5.28 5.95 11.60
N ARG A 80 -5.11 6.32 10.31
CA ARG A 80 -6.19 6.94 9.55
C ARG A 80 -7.19 5.89 9.05
N PRO A 81 -8.49 6.04 9.33
CA PRO A 81 -9.51 5.11 8.84
C PRO A 81 -9.86 5.34 7.36
N ILE A 82 -9.16 6.26 6.70
CA ILE A 82 -9.39 6.64 5.31
C ILE A 82 -8.13 6.40 4.48
N PRO A 83 -8.31 6.20 3.17
CA PRO A 83 -7.21 6.17 2.24
C PRO A 83 -6.34 7.41 2.28
N THR A 84 -5.03 7.22 2.09
CA THR A 84 -4.07 8.31 1.94
C THR A 84 -3.42 8.22 0.57
N ILE A 85 -3.30 9.36 -0.11
CA ILE A 85 -2.68 9.47 -1.43
C ILE A 85 -1.56 10.49 -1.32
N VAL A 86 -0.36 10.10 -1.73
CA VAL A 86 0.80 10.96 -1.92
C VAL A 86 1.06 10.97 -3.43
N GLU A 87 0.71 12.08 -4.08
CA GLU A 87 0.85 12.20 -5.53
C GLU A 87 2.32 12.24 -5.95
N ASP A 88 3.16 12.99 -5.22
CA ASP A 88 4.61 13.07 -5.45
C ASP A 88 5.37 13.17 -4.12
N ALA A 89 5.85 12.03 -3.65
CA ALA A 89 6.58 11.87 -2.40
C ALA A 89 7.92 12.61 -2.39
N SER A 90 8.52 12.87 -3.56
CA SER A 90 9.74 13.69 -3.66
C SER A 90 9.49 15.15 -3.31
N ARG A 91 8.24 15.60 -3.39
CA ARG A 91 7.79 16.96 -3.06
C ARG A 91 7.07 17.04 -1.71
N ASP A 92 6.65 15.91 -1.16
CA ASP A 92 6.02 15.85 0.16
C ASP A 92 7.09 16.00 1.26
N VAL A 93 6.98 17.05 2.08
CA VAL A 93 7.95 17.34 3.14
C VAL A 93 8.09 16.22 4.16
N ARG A 94 7.08 15.35 4.30
CA ARG A 94 7.08 14.19 5.19
C ARG A 94 7.94 13.05 4.65
N PHE A 95 7.97 12.87 3.34
CA PHE A 95 8.51 11.67 2.69
C PHE A 95 9.66 11.93 1.72
N LYS A 96 9.98 13.18 1.39
CA LYS A 96 11.06 13.51 0.43
C LYS A 96 12.44 12.94 0.76
N ASN A 97 12.65 12.55 2.02
CA ASN A 97 13.90 11.94 2.51
C ASN A 97 13.73 10.45 2.86
N ASP A 98 12.58 9.85 2.53
CA ASP A 98 12.32 8.43 2.77
C ASP A 98 13.22 7.58 1.85
N PRO A 99 13.82 6.47 2.33
CA PRO A 99 14.69 5.63 1.51
C PRO A 99 14.06 5.15 0.20
N LEU A 100 12.74 4.94 0.19
CA LEU A 100 12.03 4.49 -1.01
C LEU A 100 11.81 5.60 -2.04
N VAL A 101 11.86 6.87 -1.61
CA VAL A 101 11.71 8.04 -2.48
C VAL A 101 13.05 8.42 -3.11
N LEU A 102 14.14 8.09 -2.44
CA LEU A 102 15.50 8.31 -2.91
C LEU A 102 15.98 7.16 -3.81
N ALA A 103 17.15 7.34 -4.42
CA ALA A 103 17.82 6.27 -5.13
C ALA A 103 18.17 5.10 -4.17
N PRO A 104 18.04 3.83 -4.60
CA PRO A 104 17.78 3.40 -5.98
C PRO A 104 16.29 3.21 -6.34
N HIS A 105 15.36 3.40 -5.41
CA HIS A 105 13.95 3.03 -5.63
C HIS A 105 13.16 4.09 -6.39
N GLU A 106 13.42 5.38 -6.10
CA GLU A 106 12.86 6.56 -6.77
C GLU A 106 11.31 6.56 -6.85
N LEU A 107 10.64 6.06 -5.80
CA LEU A 107 9.18 6.07 -5.73
C LEU A 107 8.66 7.49 -5.54
N LYS A 108 7.62 7.83 -6.29
CA LYS A 108 6.99 9.16 -6.28
C LYS A 108 5.55 9.06 -5.86
N PHE A 109 4.81 8.12 -6.44
CA PHE A 109 3.41 7.95 -6.14
C PHE A 109 3.23 6.90 -5.04
N CYS A 110 2.37 7.19 -4.07
CA CYS A 110 1.99 6.24 -3.03
C CYS A 110 0.49 6.36 -2.71
N VAL A 111 -0.20 5.22 -2.69
CA VAL A 111 -1.55 5.09 -2.18
C VAL A 111 -1.53 4.09 -1.04
N ARG A 112 -2.19 4.42 0.07
CA ARG A 112 -2.41 3.49 1.19
C ARG A 112 -3.90 3.40 1.48
N ALA A 113 -4.42 2.18 1.54
CA ALA A 113 -5.80 1.88 1.85
C ALA A 113 -5.86 1.06 3.15
N PRO A 114 -6.59 1.48 4.18
CA PRO A 114 -6.71 0.69 5.41
C PRO A 114 -7.40 -0.67 5.15
N LEU A 115 -6.89 -1.70 5.81
CA LEU A 115 -7.50 -3.04 5.86
C LEU A 115 -8.27 -3.18 7.17
N PHE A 116 -9.52 -3.64 7.09
CA PHE A 116 -10.39 -3.84 8.25
C PHE A 116 -10.88 -5.28 8.34
N ARG A 117 -11.05 -5.76 9.57
CA ARG A 117 -11.68 -7.03 9.92
C ARG A 117 -12.66 -6.77 11.06
N GLU A 118 -13.95 -7.07 10.84
CA GLU A 118 -14.99 -6.92 11.87
C GLU A 118 -15.06 -5.49 12.47
N GLY A 119 -14.69 -4.47 11.69
CA GLY A 119 -14.63 -3.08 12.13
C GLY A 119 -13.31 -2.66 12.75
N ASP A 120 -12.46 -3.61 13.13
CA ASP A 120 -11.11 -3.34 13.61
C ASP A 120 -10.15 -3.20 12.44
N ARG A 121 -9.26 -2.22 12.52
CA ARG A 121 -8.18 -2.09 11.56
C ARG A 121 -7.14 -3.17 11.81
N ILE A 122 -6.69 -3.82 10.74
CA ILE A 122 -5.66 -4.87 10.80
C ILE A 122 -4.40 -4.53 10.01
N GLY A 123 -4.38 -3.40 9.28
CA GLY A 123 -3.23 -3.00 8.48
C GLY A 123 -3.56 -2.03 7.35
N SER A 124 -2.77 -2.07 6.29
CA SER A 124 -3.06 -1.37 5.03
C SER A 124 -2.54 -2.10 3.80
N LEU A 125 -3.25 -1.95 2.69
CA LEU A 125 -2.74 -2.21 1.34
C LEU A 125 -2.01 -0.95 0.87
N PHE A 126 -0.84 -1.11 0.26
CA PHE A 126 -0.12 -0.01 -0.38
C PHE A 126 0.14 -0.27 -1.85
N LEU A 127 0.09 0.79 -2.65
CA LEU A 127 0.46 0.83 -4.07
C LEU A 127 1.51 1.91 -4.26
N LEU A 128 2.63 1.60 -4.93
CA LEU A 128 3.72 2.54 -5.16
C LEU A 128 4.11 2.54 -6.64
N ASP A 129 4.44 3.73 -7.15
CA ASP A 129 4.99 3.88 -8.48
C ASP A 129 6.13 4.90 -8.52
N ARG A 130 7.02 4.74 -9.50
CA ARG A 130 8.11 5.68 -9.83
C ARG A 130 7.60 6.82 -10.72
N LYS A 131 6.45 6.63 -11.36
CA LYS A 131 5.79 7.60 -12.24
C LYS A 131 4.76 8.40 -11.46
N LEU A 132 4.45 9.59 -12.00
CA LEU A 132 3.32 10.43 -11.60
C LEU A 132 2.11 10.14 -12.49
#